data_AF-A0A7J7UQ97-F1
#
_entry.id   AF-A0A7J7UQ97-F1
#
_cell.length_a   1.000
_cell.length_b   1.000
_cell.length_c   1.000
_cell.angle_alpha   90.00
_cell.angle_beta   90.00
_cell.angle_gamma   90.00
#
_symmetry.space_group_name_H-M   'P 1'
#
loop_
_entity.id
_entity.type
_entity.pdbx_description
1 polymer ?
#
loop_
_entity_poly.entity_id
_entity_poly.type
_entity_poly.pdbx_seq_one_letter_code
_entity_poly.pdbx_strand_id
1 'polypeptide(L)'
;MCILRCVLHLLTYFQDERHPYRVEYADCVDKLEKELVTKYRQQFEELYRTEAPTWETHGSLMTERQVSRWFVQCLREQSMLLEIIFLYYAYFEMAPSDLLVLTKLFKEQGFGSRQTNRHLVDETMDPFVDRIGYFSALILVEGMDIESLLKCALDDRRELHQFAQDGLICQDMDRLMLTFGDIPHHAPVLLAWALLRHTLNPEETSSVVRKIGGTAIQLNVFQYLTRLLRSLSSGGNDCTTSTACMCVYGLLSFVLTSLELHTLGNQQDIIDTACEVLADPSLPELFWGTEPTSGLGIILDSVCGMFPHLLSPLLQLLRALVSGKSTAKKVYSFLDKMSFYNELYKHKPHDVVSHEDGTLWRRQTPKLLYPLGGQTNLRIPQGTVGQVMLDDRAYLVRWEYSYSSWTLFTCEIEMLLHVVSTADVIQHCQRVKPIIDLVHKVISTDLSIADCLLPITSRIYMLLQRLTTVISPPVDVIASCVNCLTVLAARNPAKVWTDLRHTGFLPFMAHQVSNMSQMIR
;
A
#
# COMPACT_ATOMS: atom_id res chain seq x y z
N MET A 1 -25.39 14.72 12.34
CA MET A 1 -24.82 14.21 11.06
C MET A 1 -24.79 15.17 9.88
N CYS A 2 -25.91 15.71 9.37
CA CYS A 2 -25.86 16.56 8.15
C CYS A 2 -24.96 17.80 8.31
N ILE A 3 -24.97 18.42 9.48
CA ILE A 3 -24.10 19.58 9.78
C ILE A 3 -22.63 19.17 9.74
N LEU A 4 -22.26 18.04 10.35
CA LEU A 4 -20.89 17.51 10.29
C LEU A 4 -20.46 17.24 8.84
N ARG A 5 -21.37 16.71 8.00
CA ARG A 5 -21.12 16.54 6.55
C ARG A 5 -20.86 17.87 5.83
N CYS A 6 -21.57 18.93 6.19
CA CYS A 6 -21.28 20.25 5.64
C CYS A 6 -19.88 20.72 6.02
N VAL A 7 -19.47 20.56 7.28
CA VAL A 7 -18.12 20.96 7.71
C VAL A 7 -17.03 20.11 7.07
N LEU A 8 -17.24 18.79 6.97
CA LEU A 8 -16.33 17.90 6.25
C LEU A 8 -16.15 18.36 4.79
N HIS A 9 -17.26 18.67 4.11
CA HIS A 9 -17.25 19.16 2.74
C HIS A 9 -16.50 20.50 2.58
N LEU A 10 -16.64 21.41 3.55
CA LEU A 10 -15.86 22.66 3.55
C LEU A 10 -14.35 22.37 3.61
N LEU A 11 -13.91 21.52 4.54
CA LEU A 11 -12.49 21.16 4.68
C LEU A 11 -11.96 20.34 3.49
N THR A 12 -12.80 19.59 2.79
CA THR A 12 -12.38 18.88 1.58
C THR A 12 -12.07 19.84 0.42
N TYR A 13 -12.83 20.94 0.28
CA TYR A 13 -12.82 21.74 -0.96
C TYR A 13 -12.33 23.18 -0.80
N PHE A 14 -12.02 23.65 0.41
CA PHE A 14 -11.58 25.04 0.62
C PHE A 14 -10.29 25.42 -0.12
N GLN A 15 -9.43 24.44 -0.44
CA GLN A 15 -8.23 24.65 -1.24
C GLN A 15 -8.37 24.18 -2.70
N ASP A 16 -9.49 23.59 -3.09
CA ASP A 16 -9.67 23.06 -4.45
C ASP A 16 -9.88 24.21 -5.46
N GLU A 17 -8.88 24.41 -6.32
CA GLU A 17 -8.89 25.39 -7.41
C GLU A 17 -10.04 25.23 -8.39
N ARG A 18 -10.60 24.02 -8.49
CA ARG A 18 -11.68 23.72 -9.44
C ARG A 18 -13.05 23.95 -8.83
N HIS A 19 -13.13 24.20 -7.52
CA HIS A 19 -14.40 24.33 -6.83
C HIS A 19 -15.01 25.74 -7.02
N PRO A 20 -16.26 25.87 -7.50
CA PRO A 20 -16.88 27.18 -7.78
C PRO A 20 -16.98 28.12 -6.57
N TYR A 21 -17.07 27.54 -5.36
CA TYR A 21 -17.22 28.28 -4.10
C TYR A 21 -15.95 28.29 -3.24
N ARG A 22 -14.77 28.12 -3.87
CA ARG A 22 -13.49 28.03 -3.14
C ARG A 22 -13.27 29.22 -2.20
N VAL A 23 -13.55 30.44 -2.68
CA VAL A 23 -13.33 31.67 -1.91
C VAL A 23 -14.22 31.69 -0.67
N GLU A 24 -15.52 31.40 -0.83
CA GLU A 24 -16.48 31.35 0.26
C GLU A 24 -16.15 30.22 1.25
N TYR A 25 -15.60 29.11 0.78
CA TYR A 25 -15.20 27.98 1.63
C TYR A 25 -13.96 28.33 2.45
N ALA A 26 -12.94 28.94 1.83
CA ALA A 26 -11.75 29.42 2.53
C ALA A 26 -12.13 30.46 3.60
N ASP A 27 -12.93 31.47 3.23
CA ASP A 27 -13.43 32.48 4.17
C ASP A 27 -14.22 31.88 5.34
N CYS A 28 -14.90 30.75 5.11
CA CYS A 28 -15.64 30.04 6.15
C CYS A 28 -14.71 29.25 7.07
N VAL A 29 -13.74 28.53 6.51
CA VAL A 29 -12.73 27.78 7.27
C VAL A 29 -11.92 28.72 8.16
N ASP A 30 -11.46 29.86 7.64
CA ASP A 30 -10.69 30.87 8.41
C ASP A 30 -11.47 31.40 9.63
N LYS A 31 -12.80 31.50 9.53
CA LYS A 31 -13.67 31.92 10.63
C LYS A 31 -13.90 30.80 11.66
N LEU A 32 -13.93 29.55 11.21
CA LEU A 32 -14.17 28.38 12.06
C LEU A 32 -12.90 27.92 12.77
N GLU A 33 -11.73 28.13 12.16
CA GLU A 33 -10.41 27.60 12.53
C GLU A 33 -10.16 27.62 14.05
N LYS A 34 -10.30 28.80 14.67
CA LYS A 34 -9.91 29.04 16.07
C LYS A 34 -10.66 28.20 17.10
N GLU A 35 -11.88 27.79 16.82
CA GLU A 35 -12.73 27.10 17.81
C GLU A 35 -13.16 25.70 17.37
N LEU A 36 -12.93 25.33 16.10
CA LEU A 36 -13.48 24.11 15.51
C LEU A 36 -13.01 22.86 16.27
N VAL A 37 -11.70 22.68 16.39
CA VAL A 37 -11.14 21.49 17.04
C VAL A 37 -11.55 21.42 18.50
N THR A 38 -11.48 22.54 19.23
CA THR A 38 -11.82 22.56 20.66
C THR A 38 -13.28 22.15 20.88
N LYS A 39 -14.22 22.67 20.08
CA LYS A 39 -15.65 22.32 20.19
C LYS A 39 -15.92 20.88 19.78
N TYR A 40 -15.30 20.40 18.70
CA TYR A 40 -15.53 19.04 18.21
C TYR A 40 -14.89 17.98 19.11
N ARG A 41 -13.77 18.31 19.75
CA ARG A 41 -13.17 17.50 20.82
C ARG A 41 -14.12 17.38 22.02
N GLN A 42 -14.71 18.49 22.48
CA GLN A 42 -15.69 18.47 23.57
C GLN A 42 -16.94 17.66 23.22
N GLN A 43 -17.47 17.86 22.01
CA GLN A 43 -18.62 17.08 21.53
C GLN A 43 -18.30 15.58 21.46
N PHE A 44 -17.10 15.22 21.01
CA PHE A 44 -16.64 13.83 21.00
C PHE A 44 -16.56 13.24 22.41
N GLU A 45 -16.02 14.00 23.37
CA GLU A 45 -15.93 13.61 24.79
C GLU A 45 -17.29 13.38 25.43
N GLU A 46 -18.26 14.26 25.15
CA GLU A 46 -19.64 14.11 25.57
C GLU A 46 -20.28 12.84 24.99
N LEU A 47 -20.09 12.58 23.69
CA LEU A 47 -20.72 11.45 22.99
C LEU A 47 -20.33 10.08 23.55
N TYR A 48 -19.04 9.85 23.87
CA TYR A 48 -18.64 8.54 24.38
C TYR A 48 -18.92 8.34 25.88
N ARG A 49 -19.15 9.44 26.62
CA ARG A 49 -19.55 9.44 28.04
C ARG A 49 -21.07 9.43 28.26
N THR A 50 -21.86 9.75 27.24
CA THR A 50 -23.32 9.83 27.36
C THR A 50 -23.92 8.45 27.63
N GLU A 51 -24.71 8.34 28.70
CA GLU A 51 -25.44 7.12 29.03
C GLU A 51 -26.60 6.88 28.06
N ALA A 52 -26.86 5.60 27.76
CA ALA A 52 -27.94 5.21 26.86
C ALA A 52 -29.30 5.71 27.36
N PRO A 53 -30.17 6.25 26.48
CA PRO A 53 -31.51 6.65 26.88
C PRO A 53 -32.32 5.41 27.30
N THR A 54 -33.06 5.55 28.39
CA THR A 54 -33.89 4.49 28.97
C THR A 54 -35.37 4.79 28.79
N TRP A 55 -36.21 3.77 28.98
CA TRP A 55 -37.66 3.94 29.02
C TRP A 55 -38.11 4.90 30.15
N GLU A 56 -37.35 4.93 31.26
CA GLU A 56 -37.61 5.83 32.41
C GLU A 56 -37.30 7.29 32.07
N THR A 57 -36.26 7.53 31.28
CA THR A 57 -35.80 8.88 30.93
C THR A 57 -36.50 9.44 29.70
N HIS A 58 -36.88 8.61 28.73
CA HIS A 58 -37.37 9.04 27.40
C HIS A 58 -38.70 8.39 26.98
N GLY A 59 -39.37 7.67 27.88
CA GLY A 59 -40.68 7.08 27.67
C GLY A 59 -40.69 5.75 26.92
N SER A 60 -41.88 5.18 26.75
CA SER A 60 -42.10 3.81 26.26
C SER A 60 -41.67 3.55 24.81
N LEU A 61 -41.38 4.60 24.04
CA LEU A 61 -40.88 4.47 22.66
C LEU A 61 -39.40 4.07 22.61
N MET A 62 -38.67 4.20 23.72
CA MET A 62 -37.25 3.86 23.83
C MET A 62 -37.06 2.35 24.03
N THR A 63 -37.35 1.59 22.98
CA THR A 63 -37.13 0.13 22.91
C THR A 63 -35.65 -0.20 22.71
N GLU A 64 -35.23 -1.44 23.00
CA GLU A 64 -33.86 -1.92 22.76
C GLU A 64 -33.36 -1.62 21.33
N ARG A 65 -34.25 -1.76 20.33
CA ARG A 65 -33.94 -1.42 18.93
C ARG A 65 -33.63 0.07 18.74
N GLN A 66 -34.35 0.96 19.42
CA GLN A 66 -34.09 2.39 19.34
C GLN A 66 -32.81 2.78 20.07
N VAL A 67 -32.54 2.15 21.22
CA VAL A 67 -31.28 2.35 21.97
C VAL A 67 -30.08 1.88 21.13
N SER A 68 -30.17 0.71 20.49
CA SER A 68 -29.15 0.22 19.56
C SER A 68 -28.93 1.19 18.39
N ARG A 69 -30.00 1.69 17.76
CA ARG A 69 -29.91 2.69 16.67
C ARG A 69 -29.30 4.01 17.12
N TRP A 70 -29.69 4.48 18.30
CA TRP A 70 -29.11 5.68 18.91
C TRP A 70 -27.62 5.49 19.15
N PHE A 71 -27.21 4.34 19.66
CA PHE A 71 -25.81 4.07 19.92
C PHE A 71 -24.97 3.96 18.62
N VAL A 72 -25.50 3.30 17.58
CA VAL A 72 -24.88 3.33 16.23
C VAL A 72 -24.73 4.76 15.72
N GLN A 73 -25.74 5.61 15.98
CA GLN A 73 -25.68 7.02 15.61
C GLN A 73 -24.58 7.77 16.38
N CYS A 74 -24.40 7.51 17.68
CA CYS A 74 -23.30 8.06 18.47
C CYS A 74 -21.93 7.65 17.91
N LEU A 75 -21.74 6.36 17.58
CA LEU A 75 -20.48 5.88 16.99
C LEU A 75 -20.19 6.55 15.63
N ARG A 76 -21.22 6.71 14.78
CA ARG A 76 -21.10 7.43 13.51
C ARG A 76 -20.70 8.89 13.69
N GLU A 77 -21.29 9.57 14.67
CA GLU A 77 -20.95 10.96 14.98
C GLU A 77 -19.53 11.07 15.52
N GLN A 78 -19.11 10.15 16.41
CA GLN A 78 -17.72 10.07 16.88
C GLN A 78 -16.74 9.88 15.72
N SER A 79 -16.94 8.88 14.84
CA SER A 79 -16.06 8.66 13.69
C SER A 79 -15.97 9.90 12.79
N MET A 80 -17.09 10.59 12.59
CA MET A 80 -17.15 11.76 11.71
C MET A 80 -16.49 13.00 12.32
N LEU A 81 -16.62 13.20 13.63
CA LEU A 81 -15.91 14.27 14.34
C LEU A 81 -14.40 14.07 14.23
N LEU A 82 -13.92 12.84 14.44
CA LEU A 82 -12.50 12.53 14.31
C LEU A 82 -12.00 12.66 12.87
N GLU A 83 -12.79 12.29 11.88
CA GLU A 83 -12.45 12.51 10.47
C GLU A 83 -12.26 14.00 10.15
N ILE A 84 -13.14 14.86 10.67
CA ILE A 84 -13.02 16.31 10.51
C ILE A 84 -11.78 16.84 11.22
N ILE A 85 -11.52 16.39 12.46
CA ILE A 85 -10.32 16.78 13.21
C ILE A 85 -9.04 16.32 12.49
N PHE A 86 -9.03 15.12 11.93
CA PHE A 86 -7.92 14.60 11.14
C PHE A 86 -7.65 15.48 9.92
N LEU A 87 -8.66 15.76 9.10
CA LEU A 87 -8.48 16.63 7.94
C LEU A 87 -8.05 18.04 8.33
N TYR A 88 -8.59 18.59 9.41
CA TYR A 88 -8.14 19.88 9.91
C TYR A 88 -6.63 19.88 10.17
N TYR A 89 -6.12 18.89 10.92
CA TYR A 89 -4.70 18.83 11.24
C TYR A 89 -3.78 18.45 10.08
N ALA A 90 -4.33 17.93 8.97
CA ALA A 90 -3.58 17.76 7.74
C ALA A 90 -3.30 19.09 7.01
N TYR A 91 -4.05 20.16 7.32
CA TYR A 91 -3.85 21.49 6.73
C TYR A 91 -3.23 22.50 7.70
N PHE A 92 -3.44 22.30 9.00
CA PHE A 92 -3.01 23.22 10.05
C PHE A 92 -2.11 22.49 11.05
N GLU A 93 -0.96 23.09 11.36
CA GLU A 93 0.01 22.54 12.30
C GLU A 93 -0.61 22.33 13.69
N MET A 94 -0.44 21.14 14.26
CA MET A 94 -0.89 20.82 15.62
C MET A 94 0.16 21.24 16.63
N ALA A 95 -0.21 22.10 17.58
CA ALA A 95 0.68 22.45 18.68
C ALA A 95 1.01 21.24 19.59
N PRO A 96 2.21 21.15 20.18
CA PRO A 96 2.60 20.02 21.04
C PRO A 96 1.68 19.79 22.24
N SER A 97 1.10 20.87 22.79
CA SER A 97 0.14 20.83 23.89
C SER A 97 -1.18 20.18 23.48
N ASP A 98 -1.68 20.45 22.27
CA ASP A 98 -2.89 19.85 21.74
C ASP A 98 -2.69 18.36 21.45
N LEU A 99 -1.52 17.98 20.92
CA LEU A 99 -1.16 16.56 20.74
C LEU A 99 -1.22 15.81 22.07
N LEU A 100 -0.65 16.39 23.13
CA LEU A 100 -0.68 15.80 24.47
C LEU A 100 -2.11 15.64 25.01
N VAL A 101 -2.98 16.63 24.79
CA VAL A 101 -4.40 16.57 25.19
C VAL A 101 -5.13 15.47 24.44
N LEU A 102 -4.99 15.40 23.11
CA LEU A 102 -5.60 14.36 22.28
C LEU A 102 -5.09 12.96 22.63
N THR A 103 -3.79 12.83 22.92
CA THR A 103 -3.20 11.56 23.36
C THR A 103 -3.83 11.08 24.68
N LYS A 104 -4.03 11.97 25.65
CA LYS A 104 -4.70 11.65 26.92
C LYS A 104 -6.16 11.24 26.69
N LEU A 105 -6.87 11.99 25.85
CA LEU A 105 -8.27 11.73 25.50
C LEU A 105 -8.44 10.36 24.85
N PHE A 106 -7.67 10.06 23.81
CA PHE A 106 -7.76 8.78 23.09
C PHE A 106 -7.32 7.59 23.95
N LYS A 107 -6.34 7.79 24.84
CA LYS A 107 -5.96 6.78 25.84
C LYS A 107 -7.11 6.50 26.81
N GLU A 108 -7.79 7.53 27.32
CA GLU A 108 -8.92 7.36 28.23
C GLU A 108 -10.05 6.57 27.55
N GLN A 109 -10.40 6.95 26.32
CA GLN A 109 -11.40 6.30 25.49
C GLN A 109 -10.94 4.92 24.94
N GLY A 110 -9.66 4.57 25.10
CA GLY A 110 -9.09 3.34 24.57
C GLY A 110 -9.21 3.23 23.04
N PHE A 111 -9.01 4.33 22.30
CA PHE A 111 -9.11 4.36 20.83
C PHE A 111 -10.45 3.80 20.32
N GLY A 112 -11.55 4.20 20.96
CA GLY A 112 -12.91 3.74 20.64
C GLY A 112 -13.35 2.46 21.35
N SER A 113 -12.43 1.65 21.90
CA SER A 113 -12.76 0.38 22.54
C SER A 113 -13.48 0.53 23.90
N ARG A 114 -13.29 1.66 24.59
CA ARG A 114 -14.00 1.96 25.85
C ARG A 114 -15.16 2.90 25.57
N GLN A 115 -16.35 2.31 25.53
CA GLN A 115 -17.61 3.04 25.39
C GLN A 115 -18.44 2.85 26.66
N THR A 116 -19.09 3.91 27.15
CA THR A 116 -19.99 3.82 28.33
C THR A 116 -21.07 2.76 28.10
N ASN A 117 -21.58 2.67 26.87
CA ASN A 117 -22.60 1.72 26.47
C ASN A 117 -22.01 0.48 25.76
N ARG A 118 -20.80 0.03 26.13
CA ARG A 118 -20.11 -1.13 25.52
C ARG A 118 -20.98 -2.39 25.41
N HIS A 119 -21.85 -2.61 26.38
CA HIS A 119 -22.78 -3.75 26.43
C HIS A 119 -23.81 -3.77 25.28
N LEU A 120 -24.00 -2.64 24.59
CA LEU A 120 -24.85 -2.51 23.41
C LEU A 120 -24.10 -2.76 22.09
N VAL A 121 -22.77 -2.89 22.13
CA VAL A 121 -21.96 -3.16 20.93
C VAL A 121 -22.20 -4.60 20.50
N ASP A 122 -22.65 -4.77 19.26
CA ASP A 122 -22.67 -6.06 18.56
C ASP A 122 -21.62 -6.07 17.42
N GLU A 123 -21.42 -7.23 16.79
CA GLU A 123 -20.45 -7.41 15.70
C GLU A 123 -20.71 -6.46 14.51
N THR A 124 -21.94 -5.97 14.33
CA THR A 124 -22.28 -5.04 13.24
C THR A 124 -21.74 -3.63 13.49
N MET A 125 -21.36 -3.32 14.72
CA MET A 125 -20.85 -2.01 15.13
C MET A 125 -19.31 -1.95 15.16
N ASP A 126 -18.62 -3.09 15.09
CA ASP A 126 -17.15 -3.18 15.08
C ASP A 126 -16.49 -2.26 14.02
N PRO A 127 -17.01 -2.14 12.78
CA PRO A 127 -16.42 -1.22 11.79
C PRO A 127 -16.40 0.25 12.22
N PHE A 128 -17.38 0.69 13.03
CA PHE A 128 -17.39 2.06 13.54
C PHE A 128 -16.36 2.26 14.66
N VAL A 129 -16.21 1.26 15.54
CA VAL A 129 -15.18 1.27 16.59
C VAL A 129 -13.79 1.28 15.97
N ASP A 130 -13.56 0.44 14.97
CA ASP A 130 -12.31 0.43 14.20
C ASP A 130 -12.04 1.77 13.54
N ARG A 131 -13.05 2.38 12.90
CA ARG A 131 -12.92 3.71 12.27
C ARG A 131 -12.57 4.80 13.27
N ILE A 132 -13.11 4.76 14.49
CA ILE A 132 -12.71 5.66 15.59
C ILE A 132 -11.24 5.46 15.91
N GLY A 133 -10.81 4.20 16.12
CA GLY A 133 -9.42 3.89 16.42
C GLY A 133 -8.44 4.27 15.30
N TYR A 134 -8.84 4.10 14.03
CA TYR A 134 -8.07 4.52 12.86
C TYR A 134 -7.84 6.03 12.84
N PHE A 135 -8.88 6.84 12.99
CA PHE A 135 -8.71 8.29 13.00
C PHE A 135 -7.98 8.78 14.25
N SER A 136 -8.22 8.18 15.43
CA SER A 136 -7.42 8.50 16.62
C SER A 136 -5.93 8.25 16.39
N ALA A 137 -5.57 7.14 15.74
CA ALA A 137 -4.18 6.86 15.39
C ALA A 137 -3.62 7.86 14.36
N LEU A 138 -4.35 8.13 13.28
CA LEU A 138 -3.94 9.07 12.24
C LEU A 138 -3.76 10.49 12.76
N ILE A 139 -4.69 11.00 13.58
CA ILE A 139 -4.60 12.33 14.20
C ILE A 139 -3.30 12.47 15.00
N LEU A 140 -2.95 11.44 15.78
CA LEU A 140 -1.73 11.49 16.58
C LEU A 140 -0.46 11.39 15.72
N VAL A 141 -0.47 10.59 14.65
CA VAL A 141 0.68 10.49 13.72
C VAL A 141 0.85 11.80 12.95
N GLU A 142 -0.23 12.38 12.44
CA GLU A 142 -0.23 13.66 11.73
C GLU A 142 0.25 14.79 12.65
N GLY A 143 -0.25 14.84 13.89
CA GLY A 143 0.16 15.84 14.86
C GLY A 143 1.62 15.73 15.34
N MET A 144 2.30 14.61 15.09
CA MET A 144 3.75 14.48 15.30
C MET A 144 4.57 15.10 14.18
N ASP A 145 3.93 15.49 13.06
CA ASP A 145 4.53 16.16 11.91
C ASP A 145 5.81 15.47 11.39
N ILE A 146 5.67 14.17 11.13
CA ILE A 146 6.78 13.31 10.74
C ILE A 146 7.42 13.74 9.41
N GLU A 147 6.65 14.35 8.50
CA GLU A 147 7.17 14.87 7.24
C GLU A 147 8.11 16.07 7.47
N SER A 148 7.69 17.04 8.28
CA SER A 148 8.56 18.16 8.68
C SER A 148 9.79 17.67 9.42
N LEU A 149 9.64 16.68 10.30
CA LEU A 149 10.77 16.07 10.99
C LEU A 149 11.77 15.41 10.03
N LEU A 150 11.30 14.64 9.04
CA LEU A 150 12.17 14.04 8.03
C LEU A 150 12.95 15.12 7.28
N LYS A 151 12.28 16.21 6.87
CA LYS A 151 12.93 17.34 6.20
C LYS A 151 13.98 18.01 7.10
N CYS A 152 13.65 18.25 8.37
CA CYS A 152 14.57 18.81 9.35
C CYS A 152 15.79 17.88 9.58
N ALA A 153 15.59 16.57 9.58
CA ALA A 153 16.65 15.58 9.75
C ALA A 153 17.60 15.54 8.54
N LEU A 154 17.06 15.59 7.32
CA LEU A 154 17.85 15.62 6.08
C LEU A 154 18.66 16.92 5.93
N ASP A 155 18.10 18.04 6.37
CA ASP A 155 18.76 19.35 6.33
C ASP A 155 19.69 19.62 7.54
N ASP A 156 19.80 18.67 8.46
CA ASP A 156 20.53 18.79 9.75
C ASP A 156 20.09 20.00 10.60
N ARG A 157 18.79 20.32 10.59
CA ARG A 157 18.15 21.43 11.31
C ARG A 157 17.02 20.95 12.23
N ARG A 158 17.33 19.97 13.07
CA ARG A 158 16.36 19.27 13.93
C ARG A 158 15.74 20.18 14.99
N GLU A 159 16.46 21.23 15.38
CA GLU A 159 16.04 22.26 16.32
C GLU A 159 14.85 23.11 15.85
N LEU A 160 14.54 23.08 14.54
CA LEU A 160 13.39 23.78 13.96
C LEU A 160 12.08 23.01 14.14
N HIS A 161 12.14 21.72 14.47
CA HIS A 161 10.96 20.93 14.70
C HIS A 161 10.30 21.34 16.03
N GLN A 162 8.96 21.45 16.04
CA GLN A 162 8.20 21.93 17.20
C GLN A 162 8.47 21.18 18.51
N PHE A 163 8.79 19.88 18.45
CA PHE A 163 9.10 19.07 19.64
C PHE A 163 10.56 19.17 20.12
N ALA A 164 11.45 19.87 19.41
CA ALA A 164 12.86 19.96 19.78
C ALA A 164 13.08 20.79 21.05
N GLN A 165 12.23 21.79 21.31
CA GLN A 165 12.38 22.73 22.42
C GLN A 165 11.43 22.41 23.61
N ASP A 166 10.42 21.57 23.41
CA ASP A 166 9.40 21.24 24.39
C ASP A 166 9.70 19.97 25.21
N GLY A 167 10.84 19.99 25.93
CA GLY A 167 11.33 18.85 26.70
C GLY A 167 10.34 18.30 27.73
N LEU A 168 9.52 19.14 28.36
CA LEU A 168 8.53 18.71 29.36
C LEU A 168 7.37 17.92 28.71
N ILE A 169 6.84 18.41 27.59
CA ILE A 169 5.77 17.72 26.84
C ILE A 169 6.29 16.39 26.32
N CYS A 170 7.52 16.38 25.79
CA CYS A 170 8.22 15.15 25.38
C CYS A 170 8.31 14.11 26.52
N GLN A 171 8.65 14.52 27.74
CA GLN A 171 8.69 13.61 28.90
C GLN A 171 7.31 13.07 29.29
N ASP A 172 6.29 13.92 29.27
CA ASP A 172 4.92 13.49 29.58
C ASP A 172 4.36 12.54 28.50
N MET A 173 4.66 12.82 27.24
CA MET A 173 4.35 11.94 26.12
C MET A 173 5.06 10.58 26.26
N ASP A 174 6.35 10.54 26.60
CA ASP A 174 7.06 9.27 26.84
C ASP A 174 6.37 8.41 27.91
N ARG A 175 5.97 9.04 29.02
CA ARG A 175 5.24 8.35 30.10
C ARG A 175 3.90 7.83 29.62
N LEU A 176 3.18 8.58 28.78
CA LEU A 176 1.92 8.13 28.19
C LEU A 176 2.14 6.98 27.21
N MET A 177 3.11 7.07 26.30
CA MET A 177 3.40 6.01 25.32
C MET A 177 3.82 4.71 25.99
N LEU A 178 4.54 4.77 27.12
CA LEU A 178 4.87 3.58 27.92
C LEU A 178 3.64 2.87 28.52
N THR A 179 2.52 3.57 28.66
CA THR A 179 1.25 2.99 29.15
C THR A 179 0.36 2.47 28.03
N PHE A 180 0.71 2.70 26.77
CA PHE A 180 0.00 2.09 25.65
C PHE A 180 0.30 0.58 25.68
N GLY A 181 -0.76 -0.20 25.87
CA GLY A 181 -0.70 -1.64 25.98
C GLY A 181 -0.78 -2.33 24.62
N ASP A 182 -1.43 -3.48 24.62
CA ASP A 182 -1.55 -4.45 23.54
C ASP A 182 -2.65 -4.15 22.49
N ILE A 183 -3.15 -2.91 22.46
CA ILE A 183 -4.18 -2.49 21.51
C ILE A 183 -3.52 -2.19 20.15
N PRO A 184 -3.97 -2.80 19.04
CA PRO A 184 -3.37 -2.59 17.72
C PRO A 184 -3.37 -1.12 17.26
N HIS A 185 -4.37 -0.33 17.65
CA HIS A 185 -4.45 1.10 17.32
C HIS A 185 -3.28 1.93 17.85
N HIS A 186 -2.57 1.44 18.87
CA HIS A 186 -1.38 2.10 19.41
C HIS A 186 -0.17 1.98 18.48
N ALA A 187 -0.09 0.93 17.65
CA ALA A 187 1.11 0.57 16.92
C ALA A 187 1.71 1.71 16.07
N PRO A 188 0.96 2.39 15.18
CA PRO A 188 1.52 3.47 14.37
C PRO A 188 1.93 4.70 15.18
N VAL A 189 1.20 4.99 16.27
CA VAL A 189 1.50 6.10 17.18
C VAL A 189 2.81 5.85 17.92
N LEU A 190 3.00 4.62 18.42
CA LEU A 190 4.22 4.20 19.08
C LEU A 190 5.42 4.22 18.12
N LEU A 191 5.24 3.75 16.88
CA LEU A 191 6.28 3.80 15.87
C LEU A 191 6.68 5.25 15.57
N ALA A 192 5.70 6.10 15.23
CA ALA A 192 5.94 7.51 14.92
C ALA A 192 6.63 8.24 16.08
N TRP A 193 6.18 8.04 17.33
CA TRP A 193 6.81 8.64 18.50
C TRP A 193 8.23 8.15 18.74
N ALA A 194 8.47 6.84 18.59
CA ALA A 194 9.81 6.28 18.74
C ALA A 194 10.79 6.88 17.72
N LEU A 195 10.35 7.05 16.47
CA LEU A 195 11.15 7.70 15.44
C LEU A 195 11.40 9.17 15.76
N LEU A 196 10.36 9.91 16.16
CA LEU A 196 10.50 11.31 16.55
C LEU A 196 11.56 11.49 17.63
N ARG A 197 11.49 10.67 18.68
CA ARG A 197 12.44 10.75 19.80
C ARG A 197 13.84 10.29 19.43
N HIS A 198 13.96 9.25 18.60
CA HIS A 198 15.26 8.79 18.10
C HIS A 198 15.97 9.87 17.28
N THR A 199 15.24 10.58 16.43
CA THR A 199 15.80 11.59 15.54
C THR A 199 16.19 12.87 16.26
N LEU A 200 15.33 13.36 17.17
CA LEU A 200 15.60 14.59 17.92
C LEU A 200 16.72 14.41 18.97
N ASN A 201 16.84 13.22 19.58
CA ASN A 201 17.82 12.94 20.63
C ASN A 201 18.59 11.63 20.38
N PRO A 202 19.47 11.57 19.37
CA PRO A 202 20.17 10.33 19.01
C PRO A 202 21.18 9.87 20.07
N GLU A 203 21.87 10.81 20.73
CA GLU A 203 22.89 10.54 21.76
C GLU A 203 22.28 10.01 23.08
N GLU A 204 21.03 10.38 23.36
CA GLU A 204 20.25 9.95 24.53
C GLU A 204 19.15 8.94 24.14
N THR A 205 19.44 8.02 23.22
CA THR A 205 18.49 6.98 22.82
C THR A 205 18.19 6.03 23.98
N SER A 206 17.23 6.46 24.79
CA SER A 206 16.81 5.81 26.01
C SER A 206 16.31 4.40 25.71
N SER A 207 16.53 3.48 26.66
CA SER A 207 15.89 2.16 26.67
C SER A 207 14.37 2.26 26.48
N VAL A 208 13.77 3.38 26.88
CA VAL A 208 12.35 3.72 26.66
C VAL A 208 12.00 3.79 25.17
N VAL A 209 12.76 4.52 24.35
CA VAL A 209 12.47 4.69 22.91
C VAL A 209 12.53 3.36 22.18
N ARG A 210 13.55 2.54 22.48
CA ARG A 210 13.67 1.18 21.94
C ARG A 210 12.53 0.27 22.37
N LYS A 211 12.07 0.38 23.61
CA LYS A 211 10.91 -0.38 24.10
C LYS A 211 9.63 0.03 23.35
N ILE A 212 9.38 1.33 23.19
CA ILE A 212 8.23 1.87 22.46
C ILE A 212 8.23 1.37 21.01
N GLY A 213 9.36 1.51 20.30
CA GLY A 213 9.51 1.02 18.92
C GLY A 213 9.35 -0.50 18.82
N GLY A 214 9.96 -1.26 19.74
CA GLY A 214 9.81 -2.72 19.81
C GLY A 214 8.37 -3.17 19.98
N THR A 215 7.60 -2.49 20.86
CA THR A 215 6.15 -2.76 21.02
C THR A 215 5.39 -2.49 19.73
N ALA A 216 5.71 -1.41 19.00
CA ALA A 216 5.04 -1.10 17.74
C ALA A 216 5.22 -2.21 16.69
N ILE A 217 6.44 -2.75 16.56
CA ILE A 217 6.72 -3.87 15.65
C ILE A 217 6.02 -5.15 16.11
N GLN A 218 6.01 -5.45 17.41
CA GLN A 218 5.29 -6.60 17.98
C GLN A 218 3.77 -6.54 17.74
N LEU A 219 3.20 -5.33 17.64
CA LEU A 219 1.79 -5.12 17.32
C LEU A 219 1.49 -5.17 15.81
N ASN A 220 2.45 -5.60 14.98
CA ASN A 220 2.32 -5.72 13.53
C ASN A 220 1.86 -4.41 12.87
N VAL A 221 2.55 -3.30 13.18
CA VAL A 221 2.21 -1.95 12.71
C VAL A 221 1.90 -1.86 11.22
N PHE A 222 2.67 -2.53 10.35
CA PHE A 222 2.47 -2.49 8.91
C PHE A 222 1.17 -3.21 8.50
N GLN A 223 0.89 -4.39 9.06
CA GLN A 223 -0.38 -5.08 8.83
C GLN A 223 -1.58 -4.25 9.33
N TYR A 224 -1.42 -3.53 10.43
CA TYR A 224 -2.42 -2.57 10.91
C TYR A 224 -2.65 -1.43 9.91
N LEU A 225 -1.58 -0.81 9.41
CA LEU A 225 -1.65 0.29 8.44
C LEU A 225 -2.32 -0.16 7.13
N THR A 226 -1.98 -1.35 6.61
CA THR A 226 -2.67 -1.96 5.47
C THR A 226 -4.18 -2.09 5.70
N ARG A 227 -4.60 -2.60 6.86
CA ARG A 227 -6.03 -2.75 7.19
C ARG A 227 -6.74 -1.41 7.32
N LEU A 228 -6.10 -0.44 7.96
CA LEU A 228 -6.59 0.93 8.09
C LEU A 228 -6.87 1.54 6.71
N LEU A 229 -5.88 1.53 5.81
CA LEU A 229 -6.02 2.13 4.48
C LEU A 229 -7.10 1.43 3.65
N ARG A 230 -7.15 0.09 3.66
CA ARG A 230 -8.20 -0.68 2.98
C ARG A 230 -9.60 -0.34 3.52
N SER A 231 -9.72 -0.15 4.84
CA SER A 231 -10.99 0.20 5.47
C SER A 231 -11.47 1.59 5.03
N LEU A 232 -10.58 2.57 4.95
CA LEU A 232 -10.93 3.92 4.50
C LEU A 232 -11.32 3.94 3.01
N SER A 233 -10.52 3.27 2.17
CA SER A 233 -10.75 3.16 0.72
C SER A 233 -12.03 2.42 0.32
N SER A 234 -12.65 1.66 1.23
CA SER A 234 -13.89 0.91 0.96
C SER A 234 -15.07 1.80 0.55
N GLY A 235 -15.05 3.09 0.93
CA GLY A 235 -16.02 4.10 0.54
C GLY A 235 -15.75 4.77 -0.82
N GLY A 236 -14.64 4.44 -1.49
CA GLY A 236 -14.10 5.14 -2.65
C GLY A 236 -12.88 5.99 -2.30
N ASN A 237 -12.21 6.55 -3.30
CA ASN A 237 -11.10 7.47 -3.07
C ASN A 237 -11.63 8.89 -2.85
N ASP A 238 -11.73 9.30 -1.60
CA ASP A 238 -12.07 10.65 -1.18
C ASP A 238 -10.84 11.37 -0.62
N CYS A 239 -10.97 12.68 -0.38
CA CYS A 239 -9.88 13.50 0.16
C CYS A 239 -9.36 12.95 1.49
N THR A 240 -10.23 12.45 2.37
CA THR A 240 -9.84 11.81 3.63
C THR A 240 -8.91 10.63 3.39
N THR A 241 -9.24 9.76 2.44
CA THR A 241 -8.44 8.58 2.09
C THR A 241 -7.09 9.00 1.51
N SER A 242 -7.06 9.96 0.58
CA SER A 242 -5.80 10.49 0.03
C SER A 242 -4.92 11.13 1.09
N THR A 243 -5.50 11.89 2.03
CA THR A 243 -4.77 12.49 3.16
C THR A 243 -4.22 11.41 4.09
N ALA A 244 -4.99 10.37 4.40
CA ALA A 244 -4.52 9.23 5.18
C ALA A 244 -3.38 8.48 4.48
N CYS A 245 -3.48 8.27 3.15
CA CYS A 245 -2.41 7.69 2.36
C CYS A 245 -1.14 8.54 2.41
N MET A 246 -1.25 9.87 2.33
CA MET A 246 -0.08 10.77 2.44
C MET A 246 0.56 10.74 3.83
N CYS A 247 -0.24 10.77 4.90
CA CYS A 247 0.23 10.61 6.28
C CYS A 247 1.03 9.31 6.46
N VAL A 248 0.49 8.19 5.98
CA VAL A 248 1.17 6.88 6.04
C VAL A 248 2.38 6.82 5.11
N TYR A 249 2.34 7.46 3.94
CA TYR A 249 3.49 7.60 3.03
C TYR A 249 4.66 8.32 3.71
N GLY A 250 4.38 9.44 4.40
CA GLY A 250 5.38 10.20 5.15
C GLY A 250 6.01 9.37 6.27
N LEU A 251 5.18 8.70 7.08
CA LEU A 251 5.66 7.79 8.13
C LEU A 251 6.53 6.67 7.55
N LEU A 252 6.05 5.98 6.51
CA LEU A 252 6.77 4.87 5.90
C LEU A 252 8.09 5.33 5.27
N SER A 253 8.08 6.48 4.58
CA SER A 253 9.29 7.06 3.99
C SER A 253 10.34 7.37 5.06
N PHE A 254 9.92 7.94 6.19
CA PHE A 254 10.84 8.28 7.26
C PHE A 254 11.38 7.04 7.97
N VAL A 255 10.53 6.04 8.21
CA VAL A 255 10.91 4.74 8.78
C VAL A 255 12.00 4.07 7.96
N LEU A 256 11.81 3.99 6.64
CA LEU A 256 12.76 3.33 5.74
C LEU A 256 14.07 4.11 5.60
N THR A 257 14.01 5.44 5.66
CA THR A 257 15.20 6.28 5.57
C THR A 257 16.03 6.23 6.85
N SER A 258 15.37 6.10 8.00
CA SER A 258 16.01 6.20 9.31
C SER A 258 16.43 4.86 9.90
N LEU A 259 15.77 3.76 9.51
CA LEU A 259 15.96 2.43 10.10
C LEU A 259 16.30 1.40 9.03
N GLU A 260 17.12 0.42 9.40
CA GLU A 260 17.47 -0.67 8.51
C GLU A 260 16.27 -1.61 8.28
N LEU A 261 15.96 -1.91 7.01
CA LEU A 261 14.76 -2.65 6.61
C LEU A 261 14.58 -4.00 7.34
N HIS A 262 15.68 -4.70 7.66
CA HIS A 262 15.63 -6.00 8.33
C HIS A 262 15.23 -5.91 9.82
N THR A 263 15.28 -4.72 10.42
CA THR A 263 14.89 -4.50 11.83
C THR A 263 13.38 -4.26 11.98
N LEU A 264 12.68 -4.03 10.87
CA LEU A 264 11.27 -3.62 10.84
C LEU A 264 10.27 -4.80 10.84
N GLY A 265 10.75 -6.02 11.08
CA GLY A 265 9.91 -7.22 11.11
C GLY A 265 9.67 -7.80 9.71
N ASN A 266 8.43 -8.20 9.43
CA ASN A 266 8.08 -8.90 8.19
C ASN A 266 8.09 -7.94 6.98
N GLN A 267 9.02 -8.15 6.06
CA GLN A 267 9.17 -7.33 4.86
C GLN A 267 7.94 -7.35 3.94
N GLN A 268 7.19 -8.45 3.89
CA GLN A 268 6.00 -8.52 3.05
C GLN A 268 4.90 -7.56 3.55
N ASP A 269 4.75 -7.40 4.87
CA ASP A 269 3.75 -6.47 5.42
C ASP A 269 4.11 -5.01 5.10
N ILE A 270 5.40 -4.69 5.03
CA ILE A 270 5.91 -3.38 4.62
C ILE A 270 5.61 -3.14 3.13
N ILE A 271 5.88 -4.13 2.27
CA ILE A 271 5.57 -4.06 0.83
C ILE A 271 4.07 -3.90 0.60
N ASP A 272 3.24 -4.67 1.33
CA ASP A 272 1.79 -4.57 1.26
C ASP A 272 1.30 -3.17 1.67
N THR A 273 1.85 -2.62 2.75
CA THR A 273 1.57 -1.24 3.18
C THR A 273 1.97 -0.23 2.09
N ALA A 274 3.18 -0.35 1.54
CA ALA A 274 3.66 0.51 0.46
C ALA A 274 2.74 0.44 -0.77
N CYS A 275 2.26 -0.75 -1.12
CA CYS A 275 1.35 -0.95 -2.25
C CYS A 275 -0.04 -0.32 -2.01
N GLU A 276 -0.59 -0.42 -0.79
CA GLU A 276 -1.85 0.24 -0.46
C GLU A 276 -1.73 1.77 -0.51
N VAL A 277 -0.63 2.32 0.01
CA VAL A 277 -0.35 3.76 -0.08
C VAL A 277 -0.24 4.20 -1.54
N LEU A 278 0.59 3.50 -2.33
CA LEU A 278 0.81 3.83 -3.74
C LEU A 278 -0.39 3.54 -4.64
N ALA A 279 -1.44 2.88 -4.13
CA ALA A 279 -2.70 2.75 -4.85
C ALA A 279 -3.46 4.08 -4.98
N ASP A 280 -3.17 5.07 -4.12
CA ASP A 280 -3.66 6.44 -4.30
C ASP A 280 -3.03 7.05 -5.58
N PRO A 281 -3.83 7.60 -6.51
CA PRO A 281 -3.34 8.01 -7.81
C PRO A 281 -2.35 9.19 -7.79
N SER A 282 -2.32 9.98 -6.71
CA SER A 282 -1.44 11.15 -6.58
C SER A 282 0.00 10.79 -6.19
N LEU A 283 0.19 9.68 -5.46
CA LEU A 283 1.47 9.35 -4.85
C LEU A 283 2.51 8.70 -5.79
N PRO A 284 2.15 7.90 -6.81
CA PRO A 284 3.15 7.32 -7.70
C PRO A 284 4.02 8.35 -8.44
N GLU A 285 3.48 9.52 -8.80
CA GLU A 285 4.31 10.57 -9.43
C GLU A 285 5.30 11.17 -8.42
N LEU A 286 4.88 11.37 -7.16
CA LEU A 286 5.77 11.81 -6.08
C LEU A 286 6.88 10.79 -5.83
N PHE A 287 6.53 9.49 -5.79
CA PHE A 287 7.50 8.40 -5.65
C PHE A 287 8.60 8.48 -6.72
N TRP A 288 8.22 8.61 -8.00
CA TRP A 288 9.18 8.70 -9.09
C TRP A 288 9.98 10.01 -9.13
N GLY A 289 9.53 11.04 -8.42
CA GLY A 289 10.26 12.30 -8.24
C GLY A 289 11.25 12.29 -7.07
N THR A 290 11.15 11.30 -6.18
CA THR A 290 11.99 11.16 -4.99
C THR A 290 13.28 10.41 -5.31
N GLU A 291 14.36 10.67 -4.57
CA GLU A 291 15.64 9.98 -4.78
C GLU A 291 15.52 8.47 -4.48
N PRO A 292 16.07 7.58 -5.34
CA PRO A 292 15.97 6.13 -5.16
C PRO A 292 16.53 5.61 -3.83
N THR A 293 17.49 6.34 -3.24
CA THR A 293 18.17 5.99 -1.99
C THR A 293 17.42 6.43 -0.73
N SER A 294 16.20 6.96 -0.86
CA SER A 294 15.42 7.48 0.25
C SER A 294 13.97 6.99 0.21
N GLY A 295 13.30 7.03 1.36
CA GLY A 295 11.89 6.71 1.48
C GLY A 295 11.52 5.32 0.95
N LEU A 296 10.40 5.24 0.23
CA LEU A 296 9.94 4.00 -0.40
C LEU A 296 10.88 3.51 -1.52
N GLY A 297 11.79 4.34 -2.04
CA GLY A 297 12.81 3.94 -3.02
C GLY A 297 13.71 2.81 -2.50
N ILE A 298 13.95 2.78 -1.18
CA ILE A 298 14.72 1.74 -0.49
C ILE A 298 14.03 0.36 -0.62
N ILE A 299 12.69 0.32 -0.55
CA ILE A 299 11.93 -0.92 -0.78
C ILE A 299 12.10 -1.35 -2.24
N LEU A 300 11.97 -0.42 -3.19
CA LEU A 300 12.12 -0.72 -4.61
C LEU A 300 13.51 -1.31 -4.91
N ASP A 301 14.58 -0.69 -4.40
CA ASP A 301 15.95 -1.21 -4.55
C ASP A 301 16.09 -2.61 -3.93
N SER A 302 15.56 -2.80 -2.71
CA SER A 302 15.59 -4.09 -2.03
C SER A 302 14.90 -5.21 -2.83
N VAL A 303 13.67 -4.98 -3.32
CA VAL A 303 12.94 -6.00 -4.10
C VAL A 303 13.57 -6.21 -5.49
N CYS A 304 14.18 -5.18 -6.08
CA CYS A 304 14.98 -5.32 -7.30
C CYS A 304 16.24 -6.17 -7.07
N GLY A 305 16.86 -6.03 -5.90
CA GLY A 305 17.99 -6.82 -5.45
C GLY A 305 17.71 -8.33 -5.35
N MET A 306 16.43 -8.73 -5.34
CA MET A 306 15.97 -10.12 -5.31
C MET A 306 15.35 -10.59 -6.63
N PHE A 307 15.17 -9.71 -7.61
CA PHE A 307 14.53 -10.04 -8.89
C PHE A 307 15.53 -10.66 -9.89
N PRO A 308 15.16 -11.70 -10.67
CA PRO A 308 13.86 -12.35 -10.79
C PRO A 308 13.69 -13.61 -9.93
N HIS A 309 14.62 -13.87 -8.99
CA HIS A 309 14.49 -14.97 -8.04
C HIS A 309 13.16 -14.87 -7.26
N LEU A 310 12.90 -13.71 -6.65
CA LEU A 310 11.60 -13.34 -6.08
C LEU A 310 10.89 -12.34 -7.00
N LEU A 311 9.92 -12.84 -7.76
CA LEU A 311 9.23 -12.06 -8.79
C LEU A 311 8.06 -11.22 -8.22
N SER A 312 7.25 -11.81 -7.35
CA SER A 312 6.00 -11.21 -6.88
C SER A 312 6.17 -9.85 -6.19
N PRO A 313 7.11 -9.65 -5.24
CA PRO A 313 7.26 -8.37 -4.54
C PRO A 313 7.50 -7.17 -5.47
N LEU A 314 8.42 -7.33 -6.44
CA LEU A 314 8.71 -6.28 -7.41
C LEU A 314 7.48 -5.97 -8.27
N LEU A 315 6.82 -6.99 -8.80
CA LEU A 315 5.67 -6.75 -9.70
C LEU A 315 4.46 -6.19 -8.96
N GLN A 316 4.28 -6.54 -7.69
CA GLN A 316 3.24 -5.96 -6.83
C GLN A 316 3.47 -4.46 -6.64
N LEU A 317 4.70 -4.06 -6.28
CA LEU A 317 5.07 -2.66 -6.10
C LEU A 317 4.97 -1.87 -7.41
N LEU A 318 5.51 -2.40 -8.51
CA LEU A 318 5.42 -1.77 -9.82
C LEU A 318 3.98 -1.64 -10.31
N ARG A 319 3.10 -2.58 -9.97
CA ARG A 319 1.66 -2.49 -10.30
C ARG A 319 0.98 -1.34 -9.54
N ALA A 320 1.31 -1.15 -8.26
CA ALA A 320 0.80 -0.04 -7.47
C ALA A 320 1.27 1.31 -8.04
N LEU A 321 2.51 1.39 -8.53
CA LEU A 321 3.07 2.59 -9.15
C LEU A 321 2.43 3.02 -10.49
N VAL A 322 1.53 2.22 -11.06
CA VAL A 322 0.81 2.57 -12.30
C VAL A 322 -0.51 3.28 -11.94
N SER A 323 -0.50 4.60 -11.83
CA SER A 323 -1.71 5.43 -11.69
C SER A 323 -2.10 6.17 -12.98
N GLY A 324 -1.13 6.60 -13.78
CA GLY A 324 -1.35 7.41 -14.99
C GLY A 324 -0.44 7.03 -16.16
N LYS A 325 -0.64 7.67 -17.33
CA LYS A 325 0.14 7.35 -18.54
C LYS A 325 1.64 7.56 -18.36
N SER A 326 2.03 8.63 -17.64
CA SER A 326 3.43 8.92 -17.33
C SER A 326 4.04 7.80 -16.48
N THR A 327 3.41 7.42 -15.37
CA THR A 327 3.95 6.36 -14.51
C THR A 327 3.91 4.97 -15.17
N ALA A 328 2.91 4.67 -16.02
CA ALA A 328 2.89 3.46 -16.84
C ALA A 328 4.13 3.36 -17.76
N LYS A 329 4.51 4.47 -18.40
CA LYS A 329 5.73 4.54 -19.23
C LYS A 329 7.01 4.43 -18.41
N LYS A 330 7.06 5.01 -17.21
CA LYS A 330 8.18 4.87 -16.27
C LYS A 330 8.37 3.40 -15.87
N VAL A 331 7.30 2.72 -15.46
CA VAL A 331 7.31 1.28 -15.12
C VAL A 331 7.72 0.43 -16.33
N TYR A 332 7.20 0.73 -17.52
CA TYR A 332 7.60 0.05 -18.76
C TYR A 332 9.11 0.18 -19.01
N SER A 333 9.62 1.41 -18.97
CA SER A 333 11.02 1.71 -19.24
C SER A 333 11.97 1.14 -18.19
N PHE A 334 11.54 1.12 -16.93
CA PHE A 334 12.26 0.52 -15.81
C PHE A 334 12.48 -0.98 -16.06
N LEU A 335 11.41 -1.71 -16.36
CA LEU A 335 11.47 -3.16 -16.61
C LEU A 335 12.18 -3.53 -17.91
N ASP A 336 12.20 -2.63 -18.90
CA ASP A 336 12.88 -2.85 -20.17
C ASP A 336 14.42 -2.75 -20.06
N LYS A 337 14.92 -2.09 -19.00
CA LYS A 337 16.35 -1.77 -18.81
C LYS A 337 16.87 -2.27 -17.46
N MET A 338 16.65 -3.54 -17.14
CA MET A 338 17.25 -4.14 -15.95
C MET A 338 18.75 -4.31 -16.15
N SER A 339 19.53 -4.03 -15.11
CA SER A 339 21.00 -4.12 -15.14
C SER A 339 21.55 -5.37 -14.44
N PHE A 340 20.72 -6.03 -13.62
CA PHE A 340 21.14 -7.16 -12.80
C PHE A 340 20.16 -8.32 -12.86
N TYR A 341 20.70 -9.53 -12.83
CA TYR A 341 19.93 -10.77 -12.80
C TYR A 341 20.32 -11.60 -11.57
N ASN A 342 19.40 -11.74 -10.61
CA ASN A 342 19.66 -12.45 -9.36
C ASN A 342 19.23 -13.92 -9.43
N GLU A 343 20.11 -14.82 -8.97
CA GLU A 343 19.87 -16.28 -8.92
C GLU A 343 20.31 -16.87 -7.59
N LEU A 344 19.53 -17.83 -7.08
CA LEU A 344 19.89 -18.59 -5.89
C LEU A 344 20.53 -19.93 -6.27
N TYR A 345 21.69 -20.22 -5.68
CA TYR A 345 22.45 -21.44 -5.89
C TYR A 345 22.69 -22.17 -4.57
N LYS A 346 22.32 -23.45 -4.49
CA LYS A 346 22.66 -24.30 -3.32
C LYS A 346 24.16 -24.58 -3.21
N HIS A 347 24.80 -24.74 -4.37
CA HIS A 347 26.23 -25.02 -4.48
C HIS A 347 26.81 -24.22 -5.65
N LYS A 348 28.11 -23.93 -5.57
CA LYS A 348 28.83 -23.27 -6.66
C LYS A 348 28.72 -24.10 -7.95
N PRO A 349 28.23 -23.52 -9.05
CA PRO A 349 28.18 -24.21 -10.34
C PRO A 349 29.57 -24.57 -10.87
N HIS A 350 29.66 -25.68 -11.61
CA HIS A 350 30.91 -26.13 -12.23
C HIS A 350 31.42 -25.19 -13.33
N ASP A 351 30.51 -24.44 -13.96
CA ASP A 351 30.79 -23.50 -15.04
C ASP A 351 31.12 -22.08 -14.56
N VAL A 352 31.45 -21.93 -13.28
CA VAL A 352 31.76 -20.67 -12.63
C VAL A 352 33.12 -20.74 -11.93
N VAL A 353 33.96 -19.74 -12.17
CA VAL A 353 35.22 -19.54 -11.43
C VAL A 353 34.97 -18.53 -10.32
N SER A 354 35.51 -18.80 -9.14
CA SER A 354 35.43 -17.87 -8.01
C SER A 354 36.73 -17.09 -7.96
N HIS A 355 36.64 -15.81 -7.66
CA HIS A 355 37.78 -15.02 -7.23
C HIS A 355 38.29 -15.53 -5.87
N GLU A 356 39.53 -15.17 -5.51
CA GLU A 356 40.27 -15.70 -4.35
C GLU A 356 39.55 -15.48 -3.01
N ASP A 357 38.83 -14.37 -2.90
CA ASP A 357 38.06 -13.94 -1.73
C ASP A 357 36.64 -14.56 -1.67
N GLY A 358 36.22 -15.31 -2.70
CA GLY A 358 34.92 -15.98 -2.72
C GLY A 358 33.71 -15.08 -3.01
N THR A 359 33.91 -13.77 -3.07
CA THR A 359 32.84 -12.76 -3.18
C THR A 359 32.38 -12.52 -4.62
N LEU A 360 33.22 -12.85 -5.60
CA LEU A 360 32.96 -12.65 -7.02
C LEU A 360 33.03 -13.96 -7.79
N TRP A 361 32.00 -14.19 -8.60
CA TRP A 361 31.88 -15.33 -9.49
C TRP A 361 31.95 -14.86 -10.94
N ARG A 362 32.65 -15.60 -11.80
CA ARG A 362 32.72 -15.33 -13.25
C ARG A 362 32.31 -16.55 -14.05
N ARG A 363 31.34 -16.38 -14.96
CA ARG A 363 30.89 -17.46 -15.85
C ARG A 363 31.95 -17.83 -16.88
N GLN A 364 32.21 -19.12 -17.01
CA GLN A 364 33.12 -19.71 -18.00
C GLN A 364 32.41 -20.08 -19.30
N THR A 365 31.12 -20.36 -19.25
CA THR A 365 30.30 -20.68 -20.43
C THR A 365 29.04 -19.84 -20.44
N PRO A 366 28.50 -19.52 -21.63
CA PRO A 366 27.21 -18.86 -21.72
C PRO A 366 26.10 -19.76 -21.12
N LYS A 367 25.19 -19.18 -20.35
CA LYS A 367 24.03 -19.90 -19.78
C LYS A 367 22.75 -19.45 -20.45
N LEU A 368 22.02 -20.41 -21.01
CA LEU A 368 20.64 -20.20 -21.44
C LEU A 368 19.73 -20.27 -20.20
N LEU A 369 18.98 -19.21 -19.92
CA LEU A 369 18.12 -19.12 -18.73
C LEU A 369 16.81 -19.90 -18.92
N TYR A 370 16.22 -19.80 -20.11
CA TYR A 370 14.94 -20.43 -20.44
C TYR A 370 15.10 -21.30 -21.69
N PRO A 371 15.33 -22.61 -21.54
CA PRO A 371 15.55 -23.51 -22.68
C PRO A 371 14.31 -23.72 -23.54
N LEU A 372 13.12 -23.49 -23.00
CA LEU A 372 11.84 -23.64 -23.70
C LEU A 372 11.18 -22.30 -24.07
N GLY A 373 11.90 -21.17 -23.99
CA GLY A 373 11.40 -19.82 -24.31
C GLY A 373 11.25 -19.51 -25.81
N GLY A 374 11.01 -20.54 -26.63
CA GLY A 374 10.73 -20.37 -28.06
C GLY A 374 11.83 -19.64 -28.83
N GLN A 375 11.47 -18.54 -29.52
CA GLN A 375 12.41 -17.68 -30.26
C GLN A 375 13.13 -16.65 -29.37
N THR A 376 12.66 -16.45 -28.15
CA THR A 376 13.20 -15.50 -27.18
C THR A 376 14.23 -16.19 -26.28
N ASN A 377 15.51 -16.03 -26.63
CA ASN A 377 16.60 -16.66 -25.89
C ASN A 377 17.29 -15.66 -24.96
N LEU A 378 16.92 -15.70 -23.67
CA LEU A 378 17.70 -15.02 -22.63
C LEU A 378 18.93 -15.84 -22.30
N ARG A 379 20.10 -15.33 -22.68
CA ARG A 379 21.39 -15.98 -22.50
C ARG A 379 22.35 -15.04 -21.78
N ILE A 380 22.80 -15.44 -20.60
CA ILE A 380 23.91 -14.77 -19.91
C ILE A 380 25.20 -15.14 -20.65
N PRO A 381 25.97 -14.16 -21.15
CA PRO A 381 27.18 -14.44 -21.90
C PRO A 381 28.29 -15.00 -21.00
N GLN A 382 29.29 -15.63 -21.65
CA GLN A 382 30.53 -15.98 -20.97
C GLN A 382 31.25 -14.70 -20.51
N GLY A 383 31.94 -14.78 -19.38
CA GLY A 383 32.69 -13.66 -18.82
C GLY A 383 31.87 -12.74 -17.92
N THR A 384 30.54 -12.88 -17.87
CA THR A 384 29.69 -12.14 -16.92
C THR A 384 30.14 -12.38 -15.49
N VAL A 385 30.30 -11.27 -14.76
CA VAL A 385 30.66 -11.24 -13.35
C VAL A 385 29.38 -11.22 -12.52
N GLY A 386 29.39 -11.91 -11.39
CA GLY A 386 28.32 -11.90 -10.42
C GLY A 386 28.86 -11.70 -9.02
N GLN A 387 28.21 -10.83 -8.26
CA GLN A 387 28.49 -10.63 -6.85
C GLN A 387 27.75 -11.68 -6.02
N VAL A 388 28.45 -12.30 -5.08
CA VAL A 388 27.95 -13.39 -4.26
C VAL A 388 27.62 -12.88 -2.87
N MET A 389 26.39 -13.07 -2.46
CA MET A 389 25.90 -12.84 -1.11
C MET A 389 25.55 -14.20 -0.50
N LEU A 390 26.09 -14.49 0.68
CA LEU A 390 25.78 -15.70 1.43
C LEU A 390 24.42 -15.53 2.12
N ASP A 391 23.51 -16.48 1.87
CA ASP A 391 22.16 -16.49 2.43
C ASP A 391 21.87 -17.88 3.02
N ASP A 392 21.93 -18.02 4.35
CA ASP A 392 21.52 -19.21 5.13
C ASP A 392 21.79 -20.59 4.46
N ARG A 393 23.03 -20.78 3.97
CA ARG A 393 23.57 -21.99 3.28
C ARG A 393 23.30 -22.10 1.77
N ALA A 394 22.90 -21.00 1.14
CA ALA A 394 22.87 -20.82 -0.30
C ALA A 394 23.71 -19.60 -0.71
N TYR A 395 23.99 -19.52 -2.01
CA TYR A 395 24.66 -18.40 -2.63
C TYR A 395 23.64 -17.64 -3.48
N LEU A 396 23.27 -16.44 -3.03
CA LEU A 396 22.53 -15.49 -3.85
C LEU A 396 23.54 -14.75 -4.72
N VAL A 397 23.43 -14.91 -6.03
CA VAL A 397 24.37 -14.35 -6.99
C VAL A 397 23.67 -13.29 -7.83
N ARG A 398 24.19 -12.06 -7.77
CA ARG A 398 23.75 -10.93 -8.58
C ARG A 398 24.65 -10.80 -9.81
N TRP A 399 24.17 -11.27 -10.96
CA TRP A 399 24.91 -11.17 -12.22
C TRP A 399 24.78 -9.78 -12.85
N GLU A 400 25.89 -9.20 -13.29
CA GLU A 400 25.95 -7.99 -14.11
C GLU A 400 25.50 -8.31 -15.54
N TYR A 401 24.19 -8.47 -15.72
CA TYR A 401 23.58 -8.84 -16.99
C TYR A 401 22.40 -7.93 -17.25
N SER A 402 22.50 -7.13 -18.32
CA SER A 402 21.41 -6.27 -18.78
C SER A 402 20.43 -7.03 -19.65
N TYR A 403 19.13 -6.90 -19.35
CA TYR A 403 18.05 -7.55 -20.10
C TYR A 403 16.73 -6.78 -19.97
N SER A 404 15.81 -7.10 -20.88
CA SER A 404 14.42 -6.65 -20.78
C SER A 404 13.61 -7.69 -20.01
N SER A 405 12.98 -7.25 -18.92
CA SER A 405 12.06 -8.09 -18.14
C SER A 405 10.83 -8.47 -18.95
N TRP A 406 10.43 -7.68 -19.95
CA TRP A 406 9.32 -8.03 -20.84
C TRP A 406 9.63 -9.29 -21.66
N THR A 407 10.89 -9.47 -22.07
CA THR A 407 11.38 -10.72 -22.67
C THR A 407 11.38 -11.87 -21.67
N LEU A 408 11.81 -11.61 -20.43
CA LEU A 408 11.76 -12.61 -19.35
C LEU A 408 10.33 -13.07 -19.08
N PHE A 409 9.38 -12.15 -19.03
CA PHE A 409 7.97 -12.43 -18.82
C PHE A 409 7.36 -13.27 -19.95
N THR A 410 7.77 -13.00 -21.19
CA THR A 410 7.41 -13.84 -22.33
C THR A 410 7.92 -15.27 -22.14
N CYS A 411 9.17 -15.44 -21.69
CA CYS A 411 9.75 -16.75 -21.41
C CYS A 411 9.01 -17.48 -20.28
N GLU A 412 8.66 -16.79 -19.18
CA GLU A 412 7.91 -17.37 -18.06
C GLU A 412 6.51 -17.85 -18.47
N ILE A 413 5.83 -17.09 -19.34
CA ILE A 413 4.53 -17.47 -19.90
C ILE A 413 4.67 -18.69 -20.83
N GLU A 414 5.70 -18.72 -21.67
CA GLU A 414 5.97 -19.88 -22.54
C GLU A 414 6.33 -21.13 -21.72
N MET A 415 7.11 -20.99 -20.66
CA MET A 415 7.37 -22.08 -19.71
C MET A 415 6.07 -22.61 -19.10
N LEU A 416 5.18 -21.74 -18.61
CA LEU A 416 3.87 -22.15 -18.09
C LEU A 416 3.09 -22.92 -19.16
N LEU A 417 3.04 -22.41 -20.39
CA LEU A 417 2.40 -23.12 -21.50
C LEU A 417 3.01 -24.51 -21.67
N HIS A 418 4.32 -24.69 -21.63
CA HIS A 418 4.91 -26.03 -21.77
C HIS A 418 4.55 -26.98 -20.64
N VAL A 419 4.46 -26.49 -19.40
CA VAL A 419 4.26 -27.32 -18.20
C VAL A 419 2.81 -27.44 -17.73
N VAL A 420 1.82 -26.90 -18.45
CA VAL A 420 0.38 -26.95 -18.07
C VAL A 420 -0.12 -28.36 -17.71
N SER A 421 0.43 -29.39 -18.35
CA SER A 421 0.04 -30.78 -18.17
C SER A 421 0.86 -31.52 -17.10
N THR A 422 1.71 -30.82 -16.36
CA THR A 422 2.58 -31.38 -15.32
C THR A 422 2.12 -31.00 -13.92
N ALA A 423 2.68 -31.66 -12.90
CA ALA A 423 2.38 -31.36 -11.50
C ALA A 423 2.80 -29.93 -11.08
N ASP A 424 3.77 -29.33 -11.77
CA ASP A 424 4.36 -28.03 -11.42
C ASP A 424 3.53 -26.84 -11.93
N VAL A 425 2.41 -27.07 -12.61
CA VAL A 425 1.57 -26.03 -13.20
C VAL A 425 1.17 -24.94 -12.19
N ILE A 426 0.86 -25.32 -10.95
CA ILE A 426 0.45 -24.37 -9.89
C ILE A 426 1.59 -23.43 -9.52
N GLN A 427 2.82 -23.94 -9.42
CA GLN A 427 4.00 -23.13 -9.10
C GLN A 427 4.28 -22.11 -10.21
N HIS A 428 4.18 -22.53 -11.48
CA HIS A 428 4.34 -21.62 -12.61
C HIS A 428 3.18 -20.61 -12.71
N CYS A 429 1.95 -21.00 -12.36
CA CYS A 429 0.83 -20.08 -12.25
C CYS A 429 1.07 -18.97 -11.21
N GLN A 430 1.67 -19.29 -10.07
CA GLN A 430 2.03 -18.29 -9.05
C GLN A 430 3.07 -17.29 -9.56
N ARG A 431 4.00 -17.71 -10.44
CA ARG A 431 4.97 -16.81 -11.08
C ARG A 431 4.35 -15.97 -12.22
N VAL A 432 3.44 -16.54 -13.00
CA VAL A 432 2.85 -15.89 -14.17
C VAL A 432 1.72 -14.93 -13.80
N LYS A 433 0.96 -15.19 -12.73
CA LYS A 433 -0.16 -14.32 -12.33
C LYS A 433 0.26 -12.85 -12.14
N PRO A 434 1.32 -12.51 -11.38
CA PRO A 434 1.73 -11.12 -11.17
C PRO A 434 2.19 -10.44 -12.48
N ILE A 435 2.75 -11.21 -13.41
CA ILE A 435 3.13 -10.72 -14.75
C ILE A 435 1.89 -10.26 -15.51
N ILE A 436 0.87 -11.12 -15.59
CA ILE A 436 -0.36 -10.80 -16.33
C ILE A 436 -1.10 -9.65 -15.65
N ASP A 437 -1.15 -9.62 -14.32
CA ASP A 437 -1.74 -8.53 -13.55
C ASP A 437 -1.06 -7.17 -13.81
N LEU A 438 0.27 -7.15 -13.90
CA LEU A 438 1.03 -5.94 -14.23
C LEU A 438 0.79 -5.52 -15.68
N VAL A 439 0.84 -6.47 -16.63
CA VAL A 439 0.55 -6.20 -18.04
C VAL A 439 -0.83 -5.59 -18.20
N HIS A 440 -1.85 -6.19 -17.57
CA HIS A 440 -3.21 -5.68 -17.53
C HIS A 440 -3.24 -4.23 -17.03
N LYS A 441 -2.60 -3.96 -15.88
CA LYS A 441 -2.58 -2.63 -15.28
C LYS A 441 -1.93 -1.61 -16.22
N VAL A 442 -0.77 -1.91 -16.78
CA VAL A 442 -0.05 -1.02 -17.72
C VAL A 442 -0.89 -0.72 -18.96
N ILE A 443 -1.46 -1.73 -19.63
CA ILE A 443 -2.25 -1.51 -20.85
C ILE A 443 -3.60 -0.84 -20.57
N SER A 444 -4.19 -1.06 -19.38
CA SER A 444 -5.43 -0.40 -18.96
C SER A 444 -5.24 1.09 -18.73
N THR A 445 -4.05 1.49 -18.27
CA THR A 445 -3.70 2.88 -17.98
C THR A 445 -3.16 3.59 -19.23
N ASP A 446 -2.34 2.92 -20.04
CA ASP A 446 -1.82 3.45 -21.30
C ASP A 446 -1.82 2.41 -22.43
N LEU A 447 -2.90 2.42 -23.20
CA LEU A 447 -3.10 1.57 -24.37
C LEU A 447 -2.01 1.73 -25.45
N SER A 448 -1.24 2.83 -25.46
CA SER A 448 -0.16 3.03 -26.44
C SER A 448 0.98 2.02 -26.28
N ILE A 449 1.15 1.45 -25.08
CA ILE A 449 2.18 0.46 -24.76
C ILE A 449 1.78 -0.96 -25.24
N ALA A 450 0.50 -1.18 -25.55
CA ALA A 450 -0.03 -2.51 -25.86
C ALA A 450 0.67 -3.20 -27.05
N ASP A 451 1.12 -2.43 -28.05
CA ASP A 451 1.83 -3.00 -29.21
C ASP A 451 3.22 -3.52 -28.83
N CYS A 452 3.90 -2.85 -27.91
CA CYS A 452 5.18 -3.30 -27.36
C CYS A 452 5.03 -4.59 -26.54
N LEU A 453 3.86 -4.81 -25.94
CA LEU A 453 3.52 -5.99 -25.13
C LEU A 453 2.83 -7.09 -25.96
N LEU A 454 2.83 -7.00 -27.29
CA LEU A 454 2.28 -8.03 -28.18
C LEU A 454 2.86 -9.45 -27.94
N PRO A 455 4.18 -9.63 -27.67
CA PRO A 455 4.74 -10.95 -27.37
C PRO A 455 4.08 -11.65 -26.18
N ILE A 456 3.61 -10.88 -25.20
CA ILE A 456 2.91 -11.40 -24.02
C ILE A 456 1.41 -11.55 -24.31
N THR A 457 0.77 -10.47 -24.78
CA THR A 457 -0.69 -10.42 -24.95
C THR A 457 -1.21 -11.43 -25.97
N SER A 458 -0.43 -11.77 -27.00
CA SER A 458 -0.79 -12.82 -27.96
C SER A 458 -0.83 -14.23 -27.33
N ARG A 459 -0.07 -14.49 -26.26
CA ARG A 459 -0.05 -15.80 -25.58
C ARG A 459 -1.15 -15.98 -24.55
N ILE A 460 -1.84 -14.90 -24.18
CA ILE A 460 -2.97 -14.93 -23.25
C ILE A 460 -4.09 -15.85 -23.76
N TYR A 461 -4.39 -15.84 -25.06
CA TYR A 461 -5.39 -16.73 -25.66
C TYR A 461 -5.01 -18.21 -25.50
N MET A 462 -3.74 -18.55 -25.70
CA MET A 462 -3.24 -19.91 -25.52
C MET A 462 -3.28 -20.34 -24.05
N LEU A 463 -2.97 -19.42 -23.13
CA LEU A 463 -3.09 -19.67 -21.69
C LEU A 463 -4.53 -19.96 -21.32
N LEU A 464 -5.50 -19.16 -21.78
CA LEU A 464 -6.93 -19.40 -21.52
C LEU A 464 -7.37 -20.77 -22.04
N GLN A 465 -7.01 -21.12 -23.28
CA GLN A 465 -7.36 -22.41 -23.86
C GLN A 465 -6.78 -23.59 -23.06
N ARG A 466 -5.53 -23.48 -22.59
CA ARG A 466 -4.86 -24.61 -21.92
C ARG A 466 -5.19 -24.71 -20.44
N LEU A 467 -5.29 -23.59 -19.72
CA LEU A 467 -5.55 -23.59 -18.28
C LEU A 467 -7.00 -23.99 -17.95
N THR A 468 -7.94 -23.77 -18.88
CA THR A 468 -9.35 -24.16 -18.71
C THR A 468 -9.60 -25.66 -18.87
N THR A 469 -8.65 -26.40 -19.45
CA THR A 469 -8.75 -27.86 -19.65
C THR A 469 -8.05 -28.68 -18.56
N VAL A 470 -7.39 -28.00 -17.61
CA VAL A 470 -6.76 -28.64 -16.44
C VAL A 470 -7.85 -29.09 -15.45
N ILE A 471 -7.63 -30.23 -14.77
CA ILE A 471 -8.59 -30.83 -13.82
C ILE A 471 -9.01 -29.83 -12.71
N SER A 472 -8.07 -29.01 -12.25
CA SER A 472 -8.32 -27.92 -11.30
C SER A 472 -7.83 -26.60 -11.92
N PRO A 473 -8.70 -25.88 -12.66
CA PRO A 473 -8.31 -24.65 -13.33
C PRO A 473 -7.86 -23.57 -12.35
N PRO A 474 -6.73 -22.88 -12.59
CA PRO A 474 -6.27 -21.77 -11.76
C PRO A 474 -7.12 -20.52 -12.07
N VAL A 475 -8.27 -20.42 -11.42
CA VAL A 475 -9.30 -19.40 -11.68
C VAL A 475 -8.73 -17.98 -11.61
N ASP A 476 -7.83 -17.70 -10.66
CA ASP A 476 -7.23 -16.38 -10.50
C ASP A 476 -6.38 -15.95 -11.70
N VAL A 477 -5.61 -16.88 -12.30
CA VAL A 477 -4.81 -16.61 -13.50
C VAL A 477 -5.73 -16.40 -14.71
N ILE A 478 -6.78 -17.23 -14.81
CA ILE A 478 -7.79 -17.10 -15.86
C ILE A 478 -8.48 -15.74 -15.78
N ALA A 479 -8.84 -15.28 -14.57
CA ALA A 479 -9.41 -13.95 -14.35
C ALA A 479 -8.45 -12.83 -14.80
N SER A 480 -7.17 -12.91 -14.44
CA SER A 480 -6.14 -11.97 -14.92
C SER A 480 -6.02 -11.94 -16.45
N CYS A 481 -6.05 -13.12 -17.10
CA CYS A 481 -6.07 -13.24 -18.56
C CYS A 481 -7.29 -12.54 -19.17
N VAL A 482 -8.48 -12.80 -18.64
CA VAL A 482 -9.73 -12.19 -19.11
C VAL A 482 -9.69 -10.67 -18.95
N ASN A 483 -9.19 -10.15 -17.82
CA ASN A 483 -9.04 -8.71 -17.60
C ASN A 483 -8.15 -8.05 -18.67
N CYS A 484 -7.01 -8.67 -19.01
CA CYS A 484 -6.18 -8.22 -20.14
C CYS A 484 -6.97 -8.18 -21.46
N LEU A 485 -7.72 -9.25 -21.79
CA LEU A 485 -8.50 -9.31 -23.02
C LEU A 485 -9.61 -8.26 -23.08
N THR A 486 -10.25 -7.95 -21.96
CA THR A 486 -11.27 -6.89 -21.86
C THR A 486 -10.70 -5.54 -22.29
N VAL A 487 -9.48 -5.20 -21.83
CA VAL A 487 -8.81 -3.95 -22.23
C VAL A 487 -8.44 -3.97 -23.71
N LEU A 488 -7.91 -5.09 -24.22
CA LEU A 488 -7.55 -5.22 -25.63
C LEU A 488 -8.79 -5.16 -26.54
N ALA A 489 -9.94 -5.65 -26.07
CA ALA A 489 -11.21 -5.61 -26.80
C ALA A 489 -11.70 -4.17 -26.99
N ALA A 490 -11.42 -3.26 -26.05
CA ALA A 490 -11.73 -1.84 -26.20
C ALA A 490 -10.97 -1.20 -27.38
N ARG A 491 -9.78 -1.73 -27.74
CA ARG A 491 -8.98 -1.25 -28.88
C ARG A 491 -9.33 -1.96 -30.18
N ASN A 492 -9.42 -3.30 -30.17
CA ASN A 492 -9.60 -4.13 -31.36
C ASN A 492 -10.66 -5.23 -31.12
N PRO A 493 -11.94 -4.88 -30.99
CA PRO A 493 -12.99 -5.82 -30.55
C PRO A 493 -13.15 -7.00 -31.52
N ALA A 494 -13.08 -6.76 -32.83
CA ALA A 494 -13.22 -7.81 -33.85
C ALA A 494 -12.14 -8.89 -33.75
N LYS A 495 -10.87 -8.48 -33.54
CA LYS A 495 -9.75 -9.40 -33.41
C LYS A 495 -9.87 -10.22 -32.13
N VAL A 496 -10.10 -9.56 -30.99
CA VAL A 496 -10.25 -10.24 -29.69
C VAL A 496 -11.40 -11.24 -29.74
N TRP A 497 -12.53 -10.86 -30.33
CA TRP A 497 -13.67 -11.77 -30.46
C TRP A 497 -13.36 -12.98 -31.34
N THR A 498 -12.67 -12.79 -32.46
CA THR A 498 -12.29 -13.88 -33.37
C THR A 498 -11.32 -14.84 -32.69
N ASP A 499 -10.28 -14.32 -32.04
CA ASP A 499 -9.27 -15.12 -31.34
C ASP A 499 -9.89 -15.86 -30.14
N LEU A 500 -10.77 -15.19 -29.38
CA LEU A 500 -11.45 -15.77 -28.22
C LEU A 500 -12.38 -16.93 -28.63
N ARG A 501 -13.10 -16.83 -29.75
CA ARG A 501 -13.93 -17.93 -30.27
C ARG A 501 -13.10 -19.21 -30.49
N HIS A 502 -11.85 -19.08 -30.91
CA HIS A 502 -10.97 -20.22 -31.16
C HIS A 502 -10.37 -20.84 -29.89
N THR A 503 -10.49 -20.18 -28.73
CA THR A 503 -9.95 -20.70 -27.45
C THR A 503 -10.84 -21.77 -26.80
N GLY A 504 -12.13 -21.86 -27.19
CA GLY A 504 -13.11 -22.73 -26.52
C GLY A 504 -13.56 -22.24 -25.14
N PHE A 505 -13.14 -21.04 -24.71
CA PHE A 505 -13.53 -20.45 -23.42
C PHE A 505 -15.01 -20.06 -23.36
N LEU A 506 -15.57 -19.57 -24.48
CA LEU A 506 -17.00 -19.26 -24.58
C LEU A 506 -17.77 -20.47 -25.10
N PRO A 507 -19.00 -20.72 -24.62
CA PRO A 507 -19.84 -21.80 -25.13
C PRO A 507 -20.08 -21.63 -26.63
N PHE A 508 -20.05 -22.75 -27.36
CA PHE A 508 -20.24 -22.79 -28.81
C PHE A 508 -21.55 -22.08 -29.21
N MET A 509 -21.46 -20.94 -29.89
CA MET A 509 -22.61 -20.39 -30.61
C MET A 509 -22.74 -21.16 -31.93
N ALA A 510 -23.75 -22.04 -32.02
CA ALA A 510 -24.02 -22.84 -33.22
C ALA A 510 -24.40 -22.01 -34.47
N HIS A 511 -24.56 -20.70 -34.36
CA HIS A 511 -24.89 -19.81 -35.47
C HIS A 511 -23.77 -18.80 -35.74
N GLN A 512 -23.24 -18.83 -36.98
CA GLN A 512 -22.34 -17.80 -37.50
C GLN A 512 -23.08 -16.46 -37.56
N VAL A 513 -22.84 -15.61 -36.56
CA VAL A 513 -23.23 -14.19 -36.66
C VAL A 513 -22.19 -13.51 -37.53
N SER A 514 -22.56 -13.29 -38.79
CA SER A 514 -21.74 -12.69 -39.85
C SER A 514 -21.68 -11.15 -39.78
N ASN A 515 -22.39 -10.51 -38.84
CA ASN A 515 -22.40 -9.06 -38.71
C ASN A 515 -22.45 -8.56 -37.26
N MET A 516 -21.58 -7.62 -36.93
CA MET A 516 -21.44 -7.00 -35.60
C MET A 516 -22.72 -6.24 -35.17
N SER A 517 -23.57 -5.85 -36.12
CA SER A 517 -24.87 -5.19 -35.90
C SER A 517 -25.95 -6.08 -35.30
N GLN A 518 -25.77 -7.41 -35.26
CA GLN A 518 -26.72 -8.33 -34.64
C GLN A 518 -26.47 -8.57 -33.15
N MET A 519 -25.37 -8.05 -32.58
CA MET A 519 -25.01 -8.24 -31.16
C MET A 519 -25.45 -7.10 -30.23
N ILE A 520 -25.92 -5.95 -30.74
CA ILE A 520 -26.32 -4.78 -29.94
C ILE A 520 -27.86 -4.71 -29.80
N ARG A 521 -28.52 -5.83 -29.50
CA ARG A 521 -29.96 -5.81 -29.16
C ARG A 521 -30.26 -6.64 -27.94
#